data_AF-A0A3A5VY91-F1
#
_entry.id   AF-A0A3A5VY91-F1
#
_cell.length_a   1.000
_cell.length_b   1.000
_cell.length_c   1.000
_cell.angle_alpha   90.00
_cell.angle_beta   90.00
_cell.angle_gamma   90.00
#
_symmetry.space_group_name_H-M   'P 1'
#
loop_
_entity.id
_entity.type
_entity.pdbx_description
1 polymer ?
#
loop_
_entity_poly.entity_id
_entity_poly.type
_entity_poly.pdbx_seq_one_letter_code
_entity_poly.pdbx_strand_id
1 'polypeptide(L)'
;IKTDGYYIYVLQGSTLSILTVPEFGEIEFTSNVSIEGQPISMMLDGDRLIVLSSYSPWNTDQDDELYKLLQWDDGYNSWRSSSMTKFTTYDITNRAEPEVIRELYLEGYNVDAREIDGSIRAVTHSWLDVPGLTGWLNMPSEYWELDYRDEDNRRAFREVIAYETIVENGKALNSLDLEDLIPKIYERKDGTIVEHDMRSEKCQNFAKPLDGFSRGFTNILSLDLFSDSFSFESDH
;
A
#
# COMPACT_ATOMS: atom_id res chain seq x y z
N ILE A 1 -6.04 -21.48 1.97
CA ILE A 1 -5.67 -22.63 2.84
C ILE A 1 -4.23 -23.00 2.55
N LYS A 2 -3.46 -23.39 3.58
CA LYS A 2 -2.10 -23.94 3.50
C LYS A 2 -1.99 -25.12 4.47
N THR A 3 -0.99 -25.98 4.28
CA THR A 3 -0.73 -27.11 5.18
C THR A 3 0.74 -27.51 5.11
N ASP A 4 1.27 -27.98 6.24
CA ASP A 4 2.59 -28.62 6.36
C ASP A 4 2.47 -30.15 6.54
N GLY A 5 1.26 -30.70 6.41
CA GLY A 5 0.94 -32.11 6.61
C GLY A 5 0.49 -32.47 8.03
N TYR A 6 0.85 -31.65 9.04
CA TYR A 6 0.44 -31.84 10.44
C TYR A 6 -0.56 -30.77 10.90
N TYR A 7 -0.53 -29.60 10.28
CA TYR A 7 -1.43 -28.49 10.54
C TYR A 7 -2.09 -28.01 9.25
N ILE A 8 -3.29 -27.47 9.39
CA ILE A 8 -4.05 -26.79 8.34
C ILE A 8 -4.25 -25.34 8.78
N TYR A 9 -3.83 -24.42 7.92
CA TYR A 9 -3.96 -22.98 8.10
C TYR A 9 -5.07 -22.48 7.18
N VAL A 10 -6.06 -21.79 7.75
CA VAL A 10 -7.25 -21.32 7.04
C VAL A 10 -7.43 -19.84 7.30
N LEU A 11 -7.51 -19.04 6.22
CA LEU A 11 -7.99 -17.67 6.30
C LEU A 11 -9.50 -17.68 6.04
N GLN A 12 -10.28 -17.14 6.96
CA GLN A 12 -11.72 -17.00 6.83
C GLN A 12 -12.16 -15.67 7.46
N GLY A 13 -12.80 -14.81 6.66
CA GLY A 13 -13.09 -13.44 7.10
C GLY A 13 -11.79 -12.72 7.47
N SER A 14 -11.75 -12.13 8.66
CA SER A 14 -10.55 -11.50 9.23
C SER A 14 -9.86 -12.38 10.28
N THR A 15 -9.92 -13.70 10.11
CA THR A 15 -9.34 -14.66 11.06
C THR A 15 -8.44 -15.65 10.35
N LEU A 16 -7.27 -15.88 10.94
CA LEU A 16 -6.43 -17.04 10.68
C LEU A 16 -6.77 -18.13 11.70
N SER A 17 -7.21 -19.29 11.22
CA SER A 17 -7.43 -20.48 12.02
C SER A 17 -6.33 -21.50 11.77
N ILE A 18 -5.78 -22.04 12.84
CA ILE A 18 -4.82 -23.15 12.82
C ILE A 18 -5.51 -24.38 13.39
N LEU A 19 -5.50 -25.46 12.62
CA LEU A 19 -6.07 -26.74 12.97
C LEU A 19 -4.97 -27.79 12.93
N THR A 20 -4.96 -28.73 13.87
CA THR A 20 -4.04 -29.86 13.88
C THR A 20 -4.68 -31.07 13.22
N VAL A 21 -3.86 -31.93 12.63
CA VAL A 21 -4.21 -33.23 12.04
C VAL A 21 -3.44 -34.29 12.83
N PRO A 22 -3.98 -34.76 13.98
CA PRO A 22 -3.29 -35.75 14.81
C PRO A 22 -3.12 -37.08 14.09
N GLU A 23 -4.15 -37.49 13.36
CA GLU A 23 -4.19 -38.68 12.51
C GLU A 23 -4.88 -38.37 11.17
N PHE A 24 -4.60 -39.18 10.15
CA PHE A 24 -5.15 -38.98 8.81
C PHE A 24 -6.69 -39.00 8.83
N GLY A 25 -7.31 -37.88 8.47
CA GLY A 25 -8.77 -37.73 8.42
C GLY A 25 -9.38 -37.10 9.68
N GLU A 26 -8.57 -36.83 10.72
CA GLU A 26 -8.99 -36.09 11.91
C GLU A 26 -8.52 -34.63 11.84
N ILE A 27 -9.36 -33.71 12.33
CA ILE A 27 -9.04 -32.28 12.39
C ILE A 27 -9.49 -31.77 13.75
N GLU A 28 -8.57 -31.18 14.50
CA GLU A 28 -8.85 -30.53 15.78
C GLU A 28 -8.46 -29.06 15.75
N PHE A 29 -9.23 -28.23 16.46
CA PHE A 29 -8.91 -26.82 16.58
C PHE A 29 -7.66 -26.61 17.43
N THR A 30 -6.72 -25.77 16.96
CA THR A 30 -5.50 -25.42 17.71
C THR A 30 -5.56 -23.98 18.21
N SER A 31 -5.71 -23.01 17.31
CA SER A 31 -5.73 -21.59 17.67
C SER A 31 -6.43 -20.73 16.61
N ASN A 32 -6.72 -19.49 16.98
CA ASN A 32 -7.23 -18.46 16.09
C ASN A 32 -6.51 -17.14 16.36
N VAL A 33 -6.23 -16.40 15.29
CA VAL A 33 -5.64 -15.07 15.34
C VAL A 33 -6.49 -14.11 14.50
N SER A 34 -6.81 -12.94 15.06
CA SER A 34 -7.45 -11.87 14.30
C SER A 34 -6.43 -11.19 13.39
N ILE A 35 -6.82 -10.97 12.14
CA ILE A 35 -6.01 -10.32 11.12
C ILE A 35 -6.51 -8.89 10.93
N GLU A 36 -5.59 -7.93 10.98
CA GLU A 36 -5.88 -6.55 10.61
C GLU A 36 -6.07 -6.42 9.08
N GLY A 37 -7.09 -5.68 8.66
CA GLY A 37 -7.46 -5.52 7.26
C GLY A 37 -8.30 -6.68 6.72
N GLN A 38 -8.30 -6.83 5.39
CA GLN A 38 -8.96 -7.95 4.71
C GLN A 38 -7.90 -8.92 4.17
N PRO A 39 -7.82 -10.15 4.69
CA PRO A 39 -6.87 -11.14 4.21
C PRO A 39 -7.07 -11.47 2.72
N ILE A 40 -5.98 -11.47 1.97
CA ILE A 40 -5.92 -11.79 0.53
C ILE A 40 -5.34 -13.20 0.36
N SER A 41 -4.17 -13.46 0.96
CA SER A 41 -3.46 -14.72 0.82
C SER A 41 -2.56 -14.98 2.02
N MET A 42 -2.03 -16.19 2.11
CA MET A 42 -0.99 -16.53 3.08
C MET A 42 0.10 -17.38 2.46
N MET A 43 1.29 -17.27 3.03
CA MET A 43 2.52 -17.96 2.64
C MET A 43 3.09 -18.65 3.87
N LEU A 44 3.63 -19.85 3.70
CA LEU A 44 4.08 -20.70 4.80
C LEU A 44 5.45 -21.26 4.42
N ASP A 45 6.45 -21.03 5.26
CA ASP A 45 7.77 -21.66 5.18
C ASP A 45 8.24 -22.01 6.60
N GLY A 46 8.42 -23.31 6.86
CA GLY A 46 8.75 -23.83 8.19
C GLY A 46 7.83 -23.32 9.30
N ASP A 47 8.42 -22.58 10.25
CA ASP A 47 7.74 -21.99 11.41
C ASP A 47 7.39 -20.51 11.22
N ARG A 48 7.30 -20.07 9.97
CA ARG A 48 6.97 -18.69 9.59
C ARG A 48 5.75 -18.70 8.67
N LEU A 49 4.73 -17.97 9.09
CA LEU A 49 3.51 -17.77 8.32
C LEU A 49 3.32 -16.29 8.04
N ILE A 50 3.14 -15.94 6.77
CA ILE A 50 2.91 -14.56 6.36
C ILE A 50 1.49 -14.44 5.85
N VAL A 51 0.75 -13.49 6.40
CA VAL A 51 -0.59 -13.14 5.93
C VAL A 51 -0.52 -11.81 5.20
N LEU A 52 -0.96 -11.83 3.95
CA LEU A 52 -1.12 -10.65 3.11
C LEU A 52 -2.56 -10.16 3.22
N SER A 53 -2.75 -8.87 3.48
CA SER A 53 -4.06 -8.23 3.61
C SER A 53 -4.13 -6.92 2.82
N SER A 54 -5.32 -6.56 2.35
CA SER A 54 -5.60 -5.16 2.01
C SER A 54 -5.90 -4.38 3.29
N TYR A 55 -5.36 -3.17 3.39
CA TYR A 55 -5.49 -2.29 4.53
C TYR A 55 -5.89 -0.89 4.08
N SER A 56 -6.70 -0.23 4.90
CA SER A 56 -7.19 1.13 4.65
C SER A 56 -6.46 2.08 5.61
N PRO A 57 -5.77 3.12 5.11
CA PRO A 57 -5.13 4.12 5.97
C PRO A 57 -6.06 4.72 7.02
N TRP A 58 -7.35 4.89 6.70
CA TRP A 58 -8.37 5.38 7.62
C TRP A 58 -8.65 4.46 8.83
N ASN A 59 -8.19 3.22 8.81
CA ASN A 59 -8.31 2.31 9.95
C ASN A 59 -7.15 2.47 10.95
N THR A 60 -6.16 3.30 10.65
CA THR A 60 -5.02 3.56 11.54
C THR A 60 -5.47 4.42 12.71
N ASP A 61 -5.12 4.01 13.94
CA ASP A 61 -5.42 4.80 15.15
C ASP A 61 -4.68 6.15 15.10
N GLN A 62 -5.34 7.24 15.50
CA GLN A 62 -4.76 8.58 15.48
C GLN A 62 -3.54 8.72 16.42
N ASP A 63 -3.49 7.91 17.47
CA ASP A 63 -2.37 7.87 18.42
C ASP A 63 -1.21 6.96 17.93
N ASP A 64 -1.41 6.19 16.85
CA ASP A 64 -0.38 5.37 16.24
C ASP A 64 0.64 6.22 15.47
N GLU A 65 1.93 5.90 15.59
CA GLU A 65 2.99 6.57 14.84
C GLU A 65 2.75 6.50 13.32
N LEU A 66 2.12 5.41 12.85
CA LEU A 66 1.83 5.19 11.42
C LEU A 66 0.89 6.27 10.89
N TYR A 67 -0.07 6.72 11.69
CA TYR A 67 -1.11 7.66 11.26
C TYR A 67 -0.52 8.95 10.68
N LYS A 68 0.54 9.47 11.30
CA LYS A 68 1.22 10.69 10.85
C LYS A 68 2.04 10.46 9.59
N LEU A 69 2.70 9.30 9.50
CA LEU A 69 3.53 8.95 8.34
C LEU A 69 2.71 8.75 7.06
N LEU A 70 1.47 8.29 7.21
CA LEU A 70 0.54 8.08 6.08
C LEU A 70 -0.10 9.38 5.55
N GLN A 71 0.19 10.53 6.15
CA GLN A 71 -0.39 11.82 5.76
C GLN A 71 0.62 12.73 5.04
N TRP A 72 0.12 13.59 4.16
CA TRP A 72 0.85 14.68 3.53
C TRP A 72 1.00 15.89 4.46
N ASP A 73 -0.04 16.17 5.24
CA ASP A 73 -0.07 17.24 6.25
C ASP A 73 -1.10 16.92 7.36
N ASP A 74 -1.32 17.86 8.29
CA ASP A 74 -2.27 17.72 9.40
C ASP A 74 -3.77 17.81 8.98
N GLY A 75 -4.06 17.79 7.67
CA GLY A 75 -5.40 17.90 7.11
C GLY A 75 -6.21 16.59 7.16
N TYR A 76 -7.51 16.69 7.42
CA TYR A 76 -8.43 15.54 7.60
C TYR A 76 -8.51 14.55 6.41
N ASN A 77 -8.17 14.98 5.19
CA ASN A 77 -8.19 14.15 3.97
C ASN A 77 -6.83 14.09 3.28
N SER A 78 -5.77 14.22 4.05
CA SER A 78 -4.42 14.38 3.53
C SER A 78 -3.67 13.06 3.39
N TRP A 79 -4.32 11.98 2.95
CA TRP A 79 -3.67 10.66 2.90
C TRP A 79 -2.75 10.53 1.69
N ARG A 80 -1.55 10.00 1.90
CA ARG A 80 -0.58 9.70 0.83
C ARG A 80 -1.09 8.65 -0.15
N SER A 81 -1.81 7.67 0.36
CA SER A 81 -2.44 6.62 -0.42
C SER A 81 -3.86 6.38 0.07
N SER A 82 -4.72 5.87 -0.81
CA SER A 82 -6.09 5.44 -0.45
C SER A 82 -6.19 3.95 -0.16
N SER A 83 -5.08 3.21 -0.25
CA SER A 83 -5.04 1.78 0.03
C SER A 83 -3.63 1.38 0.42
N MET A 84 -3.51 0.32 1.22
CA MET A 84 -2.23 -0.28 1.56
C MET A 84 -2.28 -1.79 1.42
N THR A 85 -1.12 -2.35 1.16
CA THR A 85 -0.86 -3.78 1.15
C THR A 85 -0.09 -4.11 2.43
N LYS A 86 -0.72 -4.87 3.32
CA LYS A 86 -0.15 -5.24 4.61
C LYS A 86 0.39 -6.67 4.57
N PHE A 87 1.63 -6.86 5.00
CA PHE A 87 2.21 -8.18 5.30
C PHE A 87 2.37 -8.32 6.80
N THR A 88 1.72 -9.31 7.41
CA THR A 88 1.91 -9.67 8.81
C THR A 88 2.66 -10.99 8.88
N THR A 89 3.85 -10.98 9.49
CA THR A 89 4.68 -12.17 9.68
C THR A 89 4.46 -12.72 11.09
N TYR A 90 4.07 -13.99 11.15
CA TYR A 90 3.86 -14.74 12.38
C TYR A 90 4.99 -15.74 12.60
N ASP A 91 5.54 -15.78 13.81
CA ASP A 91 6.21 -16.97 14.34
C ASP A 91 5.13 -17.95 14.80
N ILE A 92 5.14 -19.15 14.21
CA ILE A 92 4.19 -20.21 14.53
C ILE A 92 4.87 -21.41 15.21
N THR A 93 6.11 -21.28 15.69
CA THR A 93 6.85 -22.35 16.43
C THR A 93 5.95 -22.99 17.49
N ASN A 94 5.19 -22.17 18.21
CA ASN A 94 4.03 -22.61 18.99
C ASN A 94 2.72 -22.32 18.22
N ARG A 95 2.17 -23.31 17.50
CA ARG A 95 0.91 -23.15 16.75
C ARG A 95 -0.29 -22.81 17.64
N ALA A 96 -0.24 -23.10 18.94
CA ALA A 96 -1.31 -22.73 19.87
C ALA A 96 -1.32 -21.23 20.21
N GLU A 97 -0.19 -20.55 20.00
CA GLU A 97 0.00 -19.13 20.32
C GLU A 97 0.92 -18.47 19.27
N PRO A 98 0.40 -18.21 18.05
CA PRO A 98 1.18 -17.50 17.03
C PRO A 98 1.53 -16.07 17.47
N GLU A 99 2.77 -15.66 17.26
CA GLU A 99 3.27 -14.34 17.65
C GLU A 99 3.57 -13.49 16.42
N VAL A 100 3.11 -12.23 16.40
CA VAL A 100 3.50 -11.28 15.36
C VAL A 100 4.93 -10.83 15.59
N ILE A 101 5.80 -11.04 14.61
CA ILE A 101 7.22 -10.65 14.69
C ILE A 101 7.58 -9.48 13.78
N ARG A 102 6.78 -9.22 12.74
CA ARG A 102 6.98 -8.10 11.80
C ARG A 102 5.68 -7.75 11.10
N GLU A 103 5.42 -6.46 10.94
CA GLU A 103 4.36 -5.95 10.07
C GLU A 103 4.95 -4.99 9.05
N LEU A 104 4.63 -5.18 7.77
CA LEU A 104 4.92 -4.21 6.72
C LEU A 104 3.63 -3.62 6.18
N TYR A 105 3.62 -2.30 6.02
CA TYR A 105 2.56 -1.56 5.38
C TYR A 105 3.15 -0.89 4.13
N LEU A 106 2.75 -1.36 2.95
CA LEU A 106 3.19 -0.82 1.66
C LEU A 106 2.07 0.01 1.04
N GLU A 107 2.37 1.23 0.60
CA GLU A 107 1.39 2.08 -0.08
C GLU A 107 0.91 1.44 -1.40
N GLY A 108 -0.40 1.43 -1.64
CA GLY A 108 -1.04 0.81 -2.81
C GLY A 108 -1.65 -0.57 -2.55
N TYR A 109 -2.27 -1.14 -3.58
CA TYR A 109 -2.94 -2.42 -3.51
C TYR A 109 -2.12 -3.54 -4.15
N ASN A 110 -2.28 -4.75 -3.63
CA ASN A 110 -1.66 -5.95 -4.15
C ASN A 110 -2.28 -6.33 -5.51
N VAL A 111 -1.42 -6.59 -6.50
CA VAL A 111 -1.82 -7.20 -7.77
C VAL A 111 -1.65 -8.72 -7.67
N ASP A 112 -0.47 -9.18 -7.29
CA ASP A 112 -0.17 -10.59 -7.02
C ASP A 112 1.06 -10.72 -6.12
N ALA A 113 1.15 -11.81 -5.35
CA ALA A 113 2.31 -12.07 -4.53
C ALA A 113 2.52 -13.58 -4.31
N ARG A 114 3.78 -14.01 -4.30
CA ARG A 114 4.16 -15.40 -4.02
C ARG A 114 5.47 -15.48 -3.27
N GLU A 115 5.59 -16.49 -2.43
CA GLU A 115 6.84 -16.85 -1.77
C GLU A 115 7.63 -17.84 -2.65
N ILE A 116 8.94 -17.68 -2.69
CA ILE A 116 9.92 -18.57 -3.33
C ILE A 116 11.21 -18.54 -2.50
N ASP A 117 11.62 -19.70 -1.98
CA ASP A 117 12.89 -19.91 -1.26
C ASP A 117 13.12 -18.90 -0.12
N GLY A 118 12.08 -18.61 0.67
CA GLY A 118 12.16 -17.67 1.79
C GLY A 118 12.18 -16.19 1.37
N SER A 119 11.82 -15.89 0.12
CA SER A 119 11.66 -14.52 -0.38
C SER A 119 10.28 -14.33 -1.02
N ILE A 120 9.64 -13.20 -0.74
CA ILE A 120 8.34 -12.87 -1.32
C ILE A 120 8.56 -12.02 -2.57
N ARG A 121 8.07 -12.52 -3.70
CA ARG A 121 7.94 -11.74 -4.93
C ARG A 121 6.54 -11.15 -4.99
N ALA A 122 6.42 -9.84 -4.89
CA ALA A 122 5.14 -9.13 -4.90
C ALA A 122 5.07 -8.12 -6.05
N VAL A 123 3.89 -7.97 -6.62
CA VAL A 123 3.56 -6.90 -7.55
C VAL A 123 2.46 -6.07 -6.91
N THR A 124 2.71 -4.78 -6.73
CA THR A 124 1.71 -3.86 -6.20
C THR A 124 1.49 -2.70 -7.16
N HIS A 125 0.34 -2.04 -7.02
CA HIS A 125 0.07 -0.82 -7.75
C HIS A 125 -0.45 0.26 -6.81
N SER A 126 0.09 1.47 -6.96
CA SER A 126 -0.19 2.58 -6.06
C SER A 126 -0.58 3.79 -6.90
N TRP A 127 -1.76 4.34 -6.64
CA TRP A 127 -2.13 5.64 -7.17
C TRP A 127 -1.55 6.71 -6.26
N LEU A 128 -0.88 7.71 -6.84
CA LEU A 128 -0.37 8.84 -6.10
C LEU A 128 -1.40 9.96 -6.10
N ASP A 129 -1.89 10.32 -4.92
CA ASP A 129 -2.73 11.50 -4.74
C ASP A 129 -1.84 12.67 -4.31
N VAL A 130 -1.49 13.53 -5.26
CA VAL A 130 -0.61 14.68 -5.00
C VAL A 130 -1.47 15.88 -4.59
N PRO A 131 -1.32 16.41 -3.37
CA PRO A 131 -2.10 17.54 -2.90
C PRO A 131 -1.94 18.77 -3.80
N GLY A 132 -3.03 19.49 -4.01
CA GLY A 132 -3.03 20.73 -4.79
C GLY A 132 -3.10 20.55 -6.31
N LEU A 133 -2.93 19.33 -6.85
CA LEU A 133 -3.11 19.11 -8.28
C LEU A 133 -4.58 19.11 -8.68
N THR A 134 -4.95 20.04 -9.55
CA THR A 134 -6.31 20.15 -10.08
C THR A 134 -6.37 19.64 -11.51
N GLY A 135 -7.24 18.66 -11.78
CA GLY A 135 -7.46 18.07 -13.10
C GLY A 135 -8.66 18.65 -13.86
N TRP A 136 -9.38 19.60 -13.27
CA TRP A 136 -10.59 20.21 -13.82
C TRP A 136 -10.51 21.74 -13.76
N LEU A 137 -11.32 22.42 -14.55
CA LEU A 137 -11.40 23.88 -14.53
C LEU A 137 -12.42 24.31 -13.48
N ASN A 138 -11.96 24.94 -12.40
CA ASN A 138 -12.84 25.52 -11.40
C ASN A 138 -13.38 26.87 -11.92
N MET A 139 -14.52 26.82 -12.60
CA MET A 139 -15.06 28.00 -13.27
C MET A 139 -15.72 28.97 -12.29
N PRO A 140 -15.44 30.28 -12.40
CA PRO A 140 -16.13 31.31 -11.63
C PRO A 140 -17.63 31.36 -12.01
N SER A 141 -18.46 31.89 -11.12
CA SER A 141 -19.92 32.03 -11.32
C SER A 141 -20.29 32.70 -12.66
N GLU A 142 -19.53 33.72 -13.02
CA GLU A 142 -19.68 34.57 -14.19
C GLU A 142 -19.61 33.77 -15.49
N TYR A 143 -18.83 32.69 -15.53
CA TYR A 143 -18.79 31.80 -16.70
C TYR A 143 -20.14 31.11 -16.96
N TRP A 144 -20.87 30.80 -15.89
CA TRP A 144 -22.17 30.12 -15.98
C TRP A 144 -23.32 31.09 -16.28
N GLU A 145 -23.09 32.39 -16.13
CA GLU A 145 -24.04 33.46 -16.50
C GLU A 145 -23.99 33.82 -17.99
N LEU A 146 -22.91 33.44 -18.69
CA LEU A 146 -22.78 33.65 -20.14
C LEU A 146 -23.81 32.83 -20.93
N ASP A 147 -24.35 33.41 -22.00
CA ASP A 147 -25.13 32.67 -22.99
C ASP A 147 -24.30 31.50 -23.52
N TYR A 148 -24.88 30.30 -23.59
CA TYR A 148 -24.21 29.12 -24.12
C TYR A 148 -23.76 29.28 -25.58
N ARG A 149 -24.38 30.21 -26.34
CA ARG A 149 -24.00 30.55 -27.71
C ARG A 149 -22.83 31.53 -27.80
N ASP A 150 -22.44 32.15 -26.69
CA ASP A 150 -21.28 33.05 -26.61
C ASP A 150 -19.98 32.24 -26.46
N GLU A 151 -19.67 31.46 -27.49
CA GLU A 151 -18.51 30.55 -27.48
C GLU A 151 -17.18 31.28 -27.39
N ASP A 152 -17.09 32.51 -27.89
CA ASP A 152 -15.85 33.29 -27.83
C ASP A 152 -15.53 33.71 -26.39
N ASN A 153 -16.50 34.24 -25.63
CA ASN A 153 -16.27 34.58 -24.23
C ASN A 153 -16.12 33.32 -23.37
N ARG A 154 -16.93 32.28 -23.60
CA ARG A 154 -16.79 31.01 -22.87
C ARG A 154 -15.43 30.35 -23.13
N ARG A 155 -14.92 30.42 -24.36
CA ARG A 155 -13.56 29.95 -24.68
C ARG A 155 -12.51 30.78 -23.96
N ALA A 156 -12.62 32.11 -23.96
CA ALA A 156 -11.67 32.98 -23.27
C ALA A 156 -11.59 32.68 -21.76
N PHE A 157 -12.73 32.48 -21.09
CA PHE A 157 -12.77 32.02 -19.70
C PHE A 157 -12.07 30.67 -19.52
N ARG A 158 -12.38 29.68 -20.38
CA ARG A 158 -11.71 28.36 -20.33
C ARG A 158 -10.20 28.47 -20.46
N GLU A 159 -9.72 29.28 -21.39
CA GLU A 159 -8.29 29.46 -21.65
C GLU A 159 -7.57 30.13 -20.48
N VAL A 160 -8.16 31.19 -19.90
CA VAL A 160 -7.60 31.88 -18.72
C VAL A 160 -7.56 30.95 -17.51
N ILE A 161 -8.68 30.31 -17.17
CA ILE A 161 -8.75 29.39 -16.02
C ILE A 161 -7.83 28.20 -16.24
N ALA A 162 -7.73 27.65 -17.46
CA ALA A 162 -6.80 26.57 -17.77
C ALA A 162 -5.34 27.01 -17.56
N TYR A 163 -4.97 28.21 -17.99
CA TYR A 163 -3.62 28.73 -17.77
C TYR A 163 -3.32 28.91 -16.28
N GLU A 164 -4.24 29.48 -15.51
CA GLU A 164 -4.11 29.63 -14.06
C GLU A 164 -3.97 28.26 -13.36
N THR A 165 -4.82 27.29 -13.70
CA THR A 165 -4.71 25.92 -13.18
C THR A 165 -3.35 25.29 -13.50
N ILE A 166 -2.82 25.49 -14.72
CA ILE A 166 -1.49 24.98 -15.09
C ILE A 166 -0.39 25.63 -14.24
N VAL A 167 -0.47 26.94 -14.01
CA VAL A 167 0.50 27.67 -13.19
C VAL A 167 0.46 27.21 -11.73
N GLU A 168 -0.72 27.06 -11.14
CA GLU A 168 -0.87 26.58 -9.76
C GLU A 168 -0.42 25.13 -9.61
N ASN A 169 -0.80 24.23 -10.54
CA ASN A 169 -0.28 22.87 -10.57
C ASN A 169 1.26 22.86 -10.67
N GLY A 170 1.85 23.75 -11.48
CA GLY A 170 3.30 23.89 -11.58
C GLY A 170 3.95 24.28 -10.26
N LYS A 171 3.32 25.14 -9.46
CA LYS A 171 3.81 25.49 -8.12
C LYS A 171 3.75 24.28 -7.16
N ALA A 172 2.63 23.56 -7.16
CA ALA A 172 2.46 22.35 -6.34
C ALA A 172 3.50 21.27 -6.70
N LEU A 173 3.76 21.06 -8.00
CA LEU A 173 4.79 20.11 -8.44
C LEU A 173 6.20 20.57 -8.06
N ASN A 174 6.51 21.86 -8.15
CA ASN A 174 7.83 22.39 -7.82
C ASN A 174 8.14 22.41 -6.32
N SER A 175 7.15 22.22 -5.46
CA SER A 175 7.35 22.09 -4.02
C SER A 175 7.60 20.66 -3.54
N LEU A 176 7.52 19.67 -4.43
CA LEU A 176 7.67 18.26 -4.09
C LEU A 176 9.09 17.78 -4.38
N ASP A 177 9.60 16.93 -3.50
CA ASP A 177 10.81 16.16 -3.74
C ASP A 177 10.48 14.82 -4.41
N LEU A 178 11.48 14.17 -5.01
CA LEU A 178 11.26 12.85 -5.63
C LEU A 178 10.78 11.80 -4.61
N GLU A 179 11.21 11.93 -3.35
CA GLU A 179 10.77 11.05 -2.24
C GLU A 179 9.27 11.10 -2.01
N ASP A 180 8.67 12.28 -2.19
CA ASP A 180 7.25 12.48 -2.01
C ASP A 180 6.42 11.71 -3.04
N LEU A 181 6.98 11.52 -4.23
CA LEU A 181 6.30 10.96 -5.38
C LEU A 181 6.43 9.44 -5.48
N ILE A 182 7.25 8.79 -4.65
CA ILE A 182 7.49 7.35 -4.71
C ILE A 182 6.71 6.66 -3.58
N PRO A 183 6.13 5.47 -3.82
CA PRO A 183 5.49 4.70 -2.77
C PRO A 183 6.45 4.42 -1.61
N LYS A 184 5.92 4.36 -0.40
CA LYS A 184 6.69 4.08 0.81
C LYS A 184 6.37 2.70 1.41
N ILE A 185 7.35 2.14 2.10
CA ILE A 185 7.19 0.93 2.94
C ILE A 185 7.41 1.34 4.39
N TYR A 186 6.45 1.03 5.25
CA TYR A 186 6.54 1.23 6.69
C TYR A 186 6.65 -0.13 7.39
N GLU A 187 7.74 -0.35 8.12
CA GLU A 187 7.96 -1.54 8.93
C GLU A 187 7.64 -1.23 10.39
N ARG A 188 6.70 -1.98 10.97
CA ARG A 188 6.53 -2.01 12.42
C ARG A 188 7.27 -3.21 13.00
N LYS A 189 8.21 -2.92 13.90
CA LYS A 189 8.98 -3.92 14.66
C LYS A 189 9.22 -3.40 16.07
N ASP A 190 8.99 -4.26 17.06
CA ASP A 190 9.16 -3.93 18.50
C ASP A 190 8.42 -2.65 18.93
N GLY A 191 7.24 -2.40 18.34
CA GLY A 191 6.39 -1.23 18.63
C GLY A 191 6.89 0.09 18.05
N THR A 192 7.97 0.10 17.27
CA THR A 192 8.48 1.29 16.57
C THR A 192 8.24 1.16 15.07
N ILE A 193 8.06 2.29 14.38
CA ILE A 193 7.91 2.31 12.92
C ILE A 193 9.18 2.83 12.26
N VAL A 194 9.63 2.10 11.24
CA VAL A 194 10.73 2.47 10.37
C VAL A 194 10.17 2.69 8.96
N GLU A 195 10.39 3.88 8.43
CA GLU A 195 10.12 4.17 7.02
C GLU A 195 11.31 3.73 6.15
N HIS A 196 11.02 3.02 5.06
CA HIS A 196 12.00 2.55 4.10
C HIS A 196 11.82 3.25 2.76
N ASP A 197 12.88 3.93 2.30
CA ASP A 197 12.92 4.63 1.03
C ASP A 197 13.26 3.67 -0.13
N MET A 198 12.33 3.56 -1.09
CA MET A 198 12.46 2.70 -2.26
C MET A 198 13.46 3.23 -3.31
N ARG A 199 14.02 4.44 -3.14
CA ARG A 199 15.10 4.98 -3.99
C ARG A 199 16.49 4.44 -3.68
N SER A 200 16.65 3.72 -2.56
CA SER A 200 17.95 3.34 -2.00
C SER A 200 18.84 2.53 -2.96
N GLU A 201 18.27 1.91 -4.00
CA GLU A 201 18.99 1.15 -5.04
C GLU A 201 19.43 1.96 -6.28
N LYS A 202 19.39 3.31 -6.24
CA LYS A 202 19.70 4.24 -7.34
C LYS A 202 18.62 4.24 -8.44
N CYS A 203 18.60 5.29 -9.26
CA CYS A 203 17.59 5.52 -10.32
C CYS A 203 17.55 4.50 -11.48
N GLN A 204 18.23 3.35 -11.38
CA GLN A 204 18.23 2.32 -12.43
C GLN A 204 16.96 1.48 -12.44
N ASN A 205 16.25 1.44 -11.33
CA ASN A 205 15.09 0.58 -11.12
C ASN A 205 13.76 1.27 -11.47
N PHE A 206 13.80 2.39 -12.20
CA PHE A 206 12.60 3.11 -12.65
C PHE A 206 12.49 3.05 -14.17
N ALA A 207 11.41 2.45 -14.66
CA ALA A 207 11.04 2.44 -16.06
C ALA A 207 9.77 3.27 -16.27
N LYS A 208 9.76 4.09 -17.32
CA LYS A 208 8.54 4.76 -17.78
C LYS A 208 8.28 4.51 -19.24
N PRO A 209 7.03 4.29 -19.66
CA PRO A 209 6.70 4.30 -21.08
C PRO A 209 6.93 5.69 -21.67
N LEU A 210 7.27 5.75 -22.96
CA LEU A 210 7.39 7.03 -23.69
C LEU A 210 6.05 7.76 -23.75
N ASP A 211 4.96 7.01 -23.88
CA ASP A 211 3.59 7.49 -23.88
C ASP A 211 2.84 6.83 -22.72
N GLY A 212 2.48 7.63 -21.71
CA GLY A 212 1.74 7.16 -20.54
C GLY A 212 0.97 8.29 -19.88
N PHE A 213 -0.30 8.05 -19.59
CA PHE A 213 -1.19 8.98 -18.88
C PHE A 213 -1.48 8.54 -17.43
N SER A 214 -0.80 7.49 -16.95
CA SER A 214 -1.02 6.97 -15.59
C SER A 214 -0.39 7.89 -14.54
N ARG A 215 -1.06 8.02 -13.39
CA ARG A 215 -0.60 8.76 -12.20
C ARG A 215 -0.22 7.81 -11.06
N GLY A 216 0.12 6.57 -11.40
CA GLY A 216 0.42 5.53 -10.43
C GLY A 216 1.70 4.76 -10.76
N PHE A 217 2.18 4.05 -9.76
CA PHE A 217 3.40 3.24 -9.81
C PHE A 217 3.02 1.77 -9.73
N THR A 218 3.66 0.96 -10.56
CA THR A 218 3.63 -0.49 -10.40
C THR A 218 4.95 -0.91 -9.81
N ASN A 219 4.94 -1.50 -8.62
CA ASN A 219 6.18 -1.95 -7.98
C ASN A 219 6.30 -3.46 -8.15
N ILE A 220 7.49 -3.92 -8.52
CA ILE A 220 7.89 -5.32 -8.48
C ILE A 220 8.90 -5.44 -7.34
N LEU A 221 8.54 -6.22 -6.33
CA LEU A 221 9.23 -6.27 -5.06
C LEU A 221 9.74 -7.66 -4.76
N SER A 222 10.91 -7.69 -4.13
CA SER A 222 11.50 -8.90 -3.55
C SER A 222 11.72 -8.61 -2.08
N LEU A 223 10.88 -9.17 -1.22
CA LEU A 223 10.88 -8.89 0.22
C LEU A 223 11.45 -10.08 0.98
N ASP A 224 12.43 -9.86 1.84
CA ASP A 224 12.87 -10.86 2.80
C ASP A 224 12.16 -10.64 4.14
N LEU A 225 11.09 -11.40 4.35
CA LEU A 225 10.29 -11.35 5.59
C LEU A 225 10.61 -12.48 6.56
N PHE A 226 11.50 -13.40 6.17
CA PHE A 226 11.83 -14.59 6.98
C PHE A 226 13.10 -14.37 7.82
N SER A 227 13.96 -13.43 7.42
CA SER A 227 15.15 -13.05 8.20
C SER A 227 14.86 -12.04 9.33
N ASP A 228 15.77 -11.96 10.30
CA ASP A 228 15.66 -11.08 11.47
C ASP A 228 15.65 -9.58 11.13
N SER A 229 16.35 -9.20 10.06
CA SER A 229 16.42 -7.84 9.54
C SER A 229 15.65 -7.75 8.22
N PHE A 230 14.69 -6.85 8.12
CA PHE A 230 14.02 -6.63 6.85
C PHE A 230 14.98 -6.10 5.80
N SER A 231 14.93 -6.70 4.62
CA SER A 231 15.58 -6.22 3.41
C SER A 231 14.67 -6.42 2.22
N PHE A 232 14.85 -5.57 1.20
CA PHE A 232 14.06 -5.65 -0.01
C PHE A 232 14.85 -5.16 -1.23
N GLU A 233 14.45 -5.64 -2.40
CA GLU A 233 14.80 -5.08 -3.71
C GLU A 233 13.51 -4.61 -4.38
N SER A 234 13.57 -3.51 -5.13
CA SER A 234 12.40 -2.91 -5.77
C SER A 234 12.67 -2.37 -7.17
N ASP A 235 11.80 -2.74 -8.11
CA ASP A 235 11.69 -2.17 -9.46
C ASP A 235 10.34 -1.47 -9.65
N HIS A 236 10.32 -0.40 -10.45
CA HIS A 236 9.19 0.54 -10.64
C HIS A 236 8.92 0.84 -12.12
#